data_AF-A0A2H9LD59-F1
#
_entry.id   AF-A0A2H9LD59-F1
#
_cell.length_a   1.000
_cell.length_b   1.000
_cell.length_c   1.000
_cell.angle_alpha   90.00
_cell.angle_beta   90.00
_cell.angle_gamma   90.00
#
_symmetry.space_group_name_H-M   'P 1'
#
loop_
_entity.id
_entity.type
_entity.pdbx_description
1 polymer ?
#
loop_
_entity_poly.entity_id
_entity_poly.type
_entity_poly.pdbx_seq_one_letter_code
_entity_poly.pdbx_strand_id
1 'polypeptide(L)'
;MGCFNRRAFYFRTRLSYFNRKYLIDEKIPKEISRNIFVPAEKAELDEIDVKIGLKLSKNSRASLQELAKEAGITPEAVSYRIKKLEKLGLIHHWIKVNLEKIGFYYFKAIFSLRNITAKRLQDFVGHGENHPNVIYLIQEIGLADVHFDFEVQGMEELRKIMDEIKEKFSDIIDSCEILTISKEHKLNYSLQI
;
A
#
# COMPACT_ATOMS: atom_id res chain seq x y z
N MET A 1 -18.15 16.84 -16.80
CA MET A 1 -18.54 17.74 -15.69
C MET A 1 -19.21 16.87 -14.63
N GLY A 2 -18.46 16.45 -13.61
CA GLY A 2 -18.95 15.58 -12.54
C GLY A 2 -18.48 16.13 -11.22
N CYS A 3 -19.32 16.92 -10.57
CA CYS A 3 -19.08 17.45 -9.23
C CYS A 3 -19.23 16.31 -8.21
N PHE A 4 -18.13 15.79 -7.67
CA PHE A 4 -18.14 14.98 -6.45
C PHE A 4 -18.45 15.90 -5.26
N ASN A 5 -19.74 16.12 -4.99
CA ASN A 5 -20.19 16.82 -3.79
C ASN A 5 -20.89 15.83 -2.84
N ARG A 6 -20.13 14.87 -2.33
CA ARG A 6 -20.48 14.10 -1.12
C ARG A 6 -19.34 14.26 -0.13
N ARG A 7 -19.58 15.01 0.95
CA ARG A 7 -18.74 14.89 2.15
C ARG A 7 -19.08 13.55 2.77
N ALA A 8 -18.16 12.60 2.66
CA ALA A 8 -18.32 11.30 3.26
C ALA A 8 -17.10 11.01 4.14
N PHE A 9 -17.38 10.43 5.30
CA PHE A 9 -16.36 9.86 6.17
C PHE A 9 -16.28 8.37 5.86
N TYR A 10 -15.06 7.89 5.64
CA TYR A 10 -14.77 6.47 5.55
C TYR A 10 -13.68 6.15 6.58
N PHE A 11 -13.79 4.98 7.18
CA PHE A 11 -12.81 4.48 8.14
C PHE A 11 -12.03 3.36 7.48
N ARG A 12 -10.75 3.59 7.24
CA ARG A 12 -9.86 2.53 6.77
C ARG A 12 -9.58 1.56 7.91
N THR A 13 -9.87 0.28 7.72
CA THR A 13 -9.61 -0.78 8.72
C THR A 13 -8.34 -1.56 8.39
N ARG A 14 -7.97 -1.63 7.11
CA ARG A 14 -6.75 -2.29 6.64
C ARG A 14 -6.15 -1.57 5.44
N LEU A 15 -4.82 -1.43 5.46
CA LEU A 15 -4.02 -1.07 4.28
C LEU A 15 -2.93 -2.11 4.11
N SER A 16 -2.92 -2.81 2.99
CA SER A 16 -1.84 -3.73 2.62
C SER A 16 -1.15 -3.22 1.36
N TYR A 17 0.19 -3.18 1.38
CA TYR A 17 1.02 -2.94 0.21
C TYR A 17 1.68 -4.24 -0.22
N PHE A 18 1.71 -4.49 -1.52
CA PHE A 18 2.36 -5.64 -2.12
C PHE A 18 3.50 -5.19 -3.04
N ASN A 19 4.59 -5.96 -3.04
CA ASN A 19 5.64 -5.74 -4.02
C ASN A 19 5.12 -6.00 -5.43
N ARG A 20 5.76 -5.35 -6.42
CA ARG A 20 5.50 -5.53 -7.86
C ARG A 20 5.97 -6.91 -8.33
N LYS A 21 5.18 -7.94 -8.01
CA LYS A 21 5.46 -9.34 -8.35
C LYS A 21 5.64 -9.51 -9.87
N TYR A 22 4.92 -8.72 -10.67
CA TYR A 22 5.02 -8.73 -12.12
C TYR A 22 6.37 -8.22 -12.69
N LEU A 23 7.23 -7.59 -11.86
CA LEU A 23 8.59 -7.16 -12.26
C LEU A 23 9.68 -8.16 -11.89
N ILE A 24 9.33 -9.28 -11.25
CA ILE A 24 10.28 -10.20 -10.64
C ILE A 24 9.98 -11.62 -11.15
N ASP A 25 10.97 -12.26 -11.78
CA ASP A 25 10.85 -13.62 -12.33
C ASP A 25 10.93 -14.73 -11.26
N GLU A 26 11.15 -14.38 -9.99
CA GLU A 26 11.34 -15.32 -8.89
C GLU A 26 10.07 -15.52 -8.02
N LYS A 27 9.93 -16.73 -7.47
CA LYS A 27 8.91 -17.06 -6.46
C LYS A 27 9.23 -16.36 -5.14
N ILE A 28 8.76 -15.13 -5.00
CA ILE A 28 8.86 -14.37 -3.76
C ILE A 28 8.03 -15.08 -2.67
N PRO A 29 8.55 -15.22 -1.43
CA PRO A 29 7.76 -15.68 -0.30
C PRO A 29 6.47 -14.86 -0.13
N LYS A 30 5.37 -15.50 0.30
CA LYS A 30 4.06 -14.84 0.56
C LYS A 30 4.14 -13.62 1.50
N GLU A 31 5.23 -13.48 2.25
CA GLU A 31 5.43 -12.50 3.33
C GLU A 31 5.68 -11.05 2.90
N ILE A 32 5.54 -10.67 1.63
CA ILE A 32 5.69 -9.25 1.22
C ILE A 32 4.35 -8.54 1.00
N SER A 33 3.33 -8.94 1.78
CA SER A 33 2.23 -8.04 2.08
C SER A 33 2.58 -7.30 3.37
N ARG A 34 2.78 -5.98 3.28
CA ARG A 34 3.01 -5.14 4.46
C ARG A 34 1.69 -4.51 4.86
N ASN A 35 1.19 -4.90 6.02
CA ASN A 35 0.05 -4.23 6.64
C ASN A 35 0.54 -2.89 7.20
N ILE A 36 0.31 -1.81 6.45
CA ILE A 36 0.75 -0.45 6.79
C ILE A 36 -0.19 0.19 7.84
N PHE A 37 -1.46 -0.22 7.84
CA PHE A 37 -2.46 0.27 8.78
C PHE A 37 -3.22 -0.92 9.37
N VAL A 38 -2.77 -1.38 10.54
CA VAL A 38 -3.44 -2.38 11.39
C VAL A 38 -3.32 -1.94 12.85
N PRO A 39 -4.25 -2.35 13.73
CA PRO A 39 -4.09 -2.15 15.16
C PRO A 39 -2.76 -2.74 15.64
N ALA A 40 -1.96 -1.92 16.34
CA ALA A 40 -0.65 -2.32 16.85
C ALA A 40 -0.42 -1.71 18.25
N GLU A 41 0.41 -2.38 19.05
CA GLU A 41 0.85 -1.84 20.33
C GLU A 41 1.77 -0.63 20.12
N LYS A 42 1.67 0.35 21.02
CA LYS A 42 2.51 1.54 20.97
C LYS A 42 3.96 1.15 21.30
N ALA A 43 4.86 1.34 20.34
CA ALA A 43 6.29 1.16 20.57
C ALA A 43 6.88 2.28 21.44
N GLU A 44 7.79 1.93 22.34
CA GLU A 44 8.61 2.91 23.08
C GLU A 44 9.78 3.38 22.21
N LEU A 45 9.82 4.68 21.95
CA LEU A 45 10.83 5.34 21.12
C LEU A 45 11.52 6.42 21.94
N ASP A 46 12.85 6.49 21.81
CA ASP A 46 13.63 7.59 22.32
C ASP A 46 13.82 8.69 21.26
N GLU A 47 14.42 9.80 21.66
CA GLU A 47 14.66 10.95 20.77
C GLU A 47 15.55 10.59 19.57
N ILE A 48 16.46 9.62 19.73
CA ILE A 48 17.38 9.18 18.68
C ILE A 48 16.61 8.39 17.62
N ASP A 49 15.73 7.48 18.05
CA ASP A 49 14.85 6.70 17.16
C ASP A 49 13.98 7.64 16.32
N VAL A 50 13.37 8.65 16.94
CA VAL A 50 12.55 9.67 16.25
C VAL A 50 13.40 10.47 15.25
N LYS A 51 14.61 10.90 15.64
CA LYS A 51 15.50 11.70 14.77
C LYS A 51 15.95 10.93 13.54
N ILE A 52 16.30 9.64 13.70
CA ILE A 52 16.64 8.75 12.58
C ILE A 52 15.43 8.60 11.65
N GLY A 53 14.24 8.33 12.21
CA GLY A 53 13.00 8.19 11.43
C GLY A 53 12.65 9.44 10.62
N LEU A 54 12.71 10.63 11.25
CA LEU A 54 12.44 11.91 10.58
C LEU A 54 13.45 12.22 9.46
N LYS A 55 14.72 11.84 9.63
CA LYS A 55 15.73 12.02 8.60
C LYS A 55 15.48 11.08 7.41
N LEU A 56 15.21 9.81 7.69
CA LEU A 56 14.87 8.82 6.67
C LEU A 56 13.57 9.17 5.93
N SER A 57 12.58 9.76 6.58
CA SER A 57 11.34 10.18 5.91
C SER A 57 11.57 11.32 4.90
N LYS A 58 12.65 12.11 5.07
CA LYS A 58 13.04 13.19 4.15
C LYS A 58 14.01 12.70 3.07
N ASN A 59 14.95 11.85 3.46
CA ASN A 59 15.91 11.23 2.57
C ASN A 59 16.12 9.77 2.99
N SER A 60 15.37 8.86 2.39
CA SER A 60 15.47 7.42 2.66
C SER A 60 16.79 6.81 2.19
N ARG A 61 17.56 7.53 1.38
CA ARG A 61 18.90 7.13 0.90
C ARG A 61 20.04 7.71 1.73
N ALA A 62 19.75 8.37 2.84
CA ALA A 62 20.78 8.92 3.73
C ALA A 62 21.74 7.81 4.18
N SER A 63 23.04 8.11 4.17
CA SER A 63 24.05 7.14 4.60
C SER A 63 24.05 6.97 6.12
N LEU A 64 24.53 5.83 6.61
CA LEU A 64 24.69 5.62 8.06
C LEU A 64 25.59 6.69 8.71
N GLN A 65 26.56 7.23 7.97
CA GLN A 65 27.46 8.28 8.44
C GLN A 65 26.74 9.63 8.59
N GLU A 66 25.88 9.98 7.63
CA GLU A 66 25.05 11.19 7.69
C GLU A 66 24.08 11.11 8.88
N LEU A 67 23.41 9.97 9.04
CA LEU A 67 22.49 9.71 10.14
C LEU A 67 23.22 9.72 11.49
N ALA A 68 24.39 9.12 11.57
CA ALA A 68 25.23 9.08 12.77
C ALA A 68 25.64 10.49 13.23
N LYS A 69 26.13 11.30 12.30
CA LYS A 69 26.50 12.70 12.55
C LYS A 69 25.31 13.51 13.06
N GLU A 70 24.15 13.33 12.44
CA GLU A 70 22.94 14.04 12.83
C GLU A 70 22.42 13.57 14.19
N ALA A 71 22.42 12.26 14.44
CA ALA A 71 21.93 11.67 15.69
C ALA A 71 22.91 11.73 16.87
N GLY A 72 24.19 12.06 16.62
CA GLY A 72 25.22 12.12 17.67
C GLY A 72 25.65 10.74 18.17
N ILE A 73 25.56 9.71 17.33
CA ILE A 73 25.92 8.31 17.66
C ILE A 73 26.81 7.70 16.58
N THR A 74 27.29 6.47 16.78
CA THR A 74 28.09 5.78 15.76
C THR A 74 27.23 5.21 14.61
N PRO A 75 27.79 5.01 13.41
CA PRO A 75 27.09 4.36 12.30
C PRO A 75 26.55 2.97 12.63
N GLU A 76 27.26 2.21 13.47
CA GLU A 76 26.83 0.88 13.94
C GLU A 76 25.58 0.97 14.81
N ALA A 77 25.53 1.96 15.72
CA ALA A 77 24.37 2.20 16.56
C ALA A 77 23.15 2.66 15.73
N VAL A 78 23.35 3.47 14.68
CA VAL A 78 22.29 3.81 13.72
C VAL A 78 21.76 2.55 13.04
N SER A 79 22.65 1.70 12.52
CA SER A 79 22.27 0.46 11.83
C SER A 79 21.44 -0.46 12.73
N TYR A 80 21.83 -0.60 14.00
CA TYR A 80 21.06 -1.35 14.99
C TYR A 80 19.66 -0.76 15.21
N ARG A 81 19.55 0.57 15.36
CA ARG A 81 18.28 1.25 15.55
C ARG A 81 17.36 1.16 14.34
N ILE A 82 17.88 1.32 13.12
CA ILE A 82 17.08 1.12 11.90
C ILE A 82 16.48 -0.28 11.87
N LYS A 83 17.29 -1.32 12.13
CA LYS A 83 16.80 -2.72 12.20
C LYS A 83 15.76 -2.93 13.29
N LYS A 84 15.92 -2.29 14.46
CA LYS A 84 14.92 -2.28 15.53
C LYS A 84 13.60 -1.67 15.03
N LEU A 85 13.64 -0.50 14.40
CA LEU A 85 12.47 0.20 13.88
C LEU A 85 11.76 -0.60 12.77
N GLU A 86 12.52 -1.24 11.89
CA GLU A 86 11.99 -2.16 10.87
C GLU A 86 11.29 -3.37 11.50
N LYS A 87 11.93 -4.00 12.49
CA LYS A 87 11.37 -5.17 13.21
C LYS A 87 10.09 -4.82 13.96
N LEU A 88 10.00 -3.59 14.49
CA LEU A 88 8.80 -3.06 15.13
C LEU A 88 7.72 -2.61 14.13
N GLY A 89 8.00 -2.67 12.82
CA GLY A 89 7.06 -2.23 11.78
C GLY A 89 6.89 -0.71 11.69
N LEU A 90 7.78 0.07 12.30
CA LEU A 90 7.71 1.53 12.33
C LEU A 90 8.28 2.20 11.07
N ILE A 91 9.23 1.53 10.42
CA ILE A 91 9.82 1.96 9.15
C ILE A 91 9.62 0.87 8.10
N HIS A 92 9.19 1.30 6.93
CA HIS A 92 9.12 0.47 5.73
C HIS A 92 9.83 1.16 4.58
N HIS A 93 10.49 0.37 3.74
CA HIS A 93 11.16 0.85 2.54
C HIS A 93 10.32 0.53 1.31
N TRP A 94 10.08 1.54 0.47
CA TRP A 94 9.48 1.35 -0.84
C TRP A 94 10.24 2.16 -1.88
N ILE A 95 10.19 1.67 -3.11
CA ILE A 95 10.70 2.39 -4.28
C ILE A 95 9.52 3.04 -5.01
N LYS A 96 9.67 4.32 -5.36
CA LYS A 96 8.76 4.98 -6.30
C LYS A 96 9.22 4.69 -7.72
N VAL A 97 8.38 4.03 -8.50
CA VAL A 97 8.65 3.68 -9.89
C VAL A 97 7.88 4.63 -10.79
N ASN A 98 8.52 5.10 -11.87
CA ASN A 98 7.78 5.77 -12.94
C ASN A 98 7.16 4.70 -13.84
N LEU A 99 5.87 4.43 -13.64
CA LEU A 99 5.15 3.35 -14.33
C LEU A 99 5.10 3.55 -15.84
N GLU A 100 4.83 4.78 -16.30
CA GLU A 100 4.76 5.08 -17.73
C GLU A 100 6.07 4.76 -18.45
N LYS A 101 7.22 5.07 -17.82
CA LYS A 101 8.55 4.77 -18.38
C LYS A 101 8.85 3.27 -18.52
N ILE A 102 8.13 2.42 -17.80
CA ILE A 102 8.25 0.96 -17.89
C ILE A 102 7.05 0.32 -18.61
N GLY A 103 6.16 1.13 -19.21
CA GLY A 103 5.00 0.65 -19.96
C GLY A 103 3.83 0.18 -19.09
N PHE A 104 3.74 0.63 -17.84
CA PHE A 104 2.65 0.31 -16.91
C PHE A 104 1.81 1.55 -16.58
N TYR A 105 0.56 1.30 -16.19
CA TYR A 105 -0.43 2.28 -15.81
C TYR A 105 -1.07 1.90 -14.48
N TYR A 106 -1.39 2.91 -13.68
CA TYR A 106 -2.02 2.72 -12.39
C TYR A 106 -3.54 2.92 -12.48
N PHE A 107 -4.29 1.96 -11.94
CA PHE A 107 -5.75 2.01 -11.85
C PHE A 107 -6.19 1.69 -10.44
N LYS A 108 -7.29 2.29 -10.01
CA LYS A 108 -7.95 1.94 -8.75
C LYS A 108 -9.32 1.37 -9.06
N ALA A 109 -9.60 0.18 -8.55
CA ALA A 109 -10.94 -0.40 -8.56
C ALA A 109 -11.52 -0.35 -7.16
N ILE A 110 -12.68 0.28 -7.03
CA ILE A 110 -13.41 0.50 -5.78
C ILE A 110 -14.65 -0.40 -5.80
N PHE A 111 -14.74 -1.34 -4.86
CA PHE A 111 -15.83 -2.31 -4.79
C PHE A 111 -16.75 -2.00 -3.61
N SER A 112 -18.04 -1.90 -3.91
CA SER A 112 -19.11 -2.04 -2.91
C SER A 112 -19.59 -3.48 -2.95
N LEU A 113 -19.66 -4.10 -1.78
CA LEU A 113 -20.03 -5.48 -1.57
C LEU A 113 -21.40 -5.58 -0.89
N ARG A 114 -22.12 -6.66 -1.18
CA ARG A 114 -23.41 -6.98 -0.59
C ARG A 114 -23.45 -8.43 -0.14
N ASN A 115 -24.38 -8.75 0.76
CA ASN A 115 -24.65 -10.12 1.21
C ASN A 115 -23.38 -10.86 1.66
N ILE A 116 -22.43 -10.13 2.26
CA ILE A 116 -21.08 -10.62 2.49
C ILE A 116 -21.03 -11.51 3.73
N THR A 117 -20.41 -12.69 3.59
CA THR A 117 -20.03 -13.53 4.75
C THR A 117 -18.55 -13.36 5.04
N ALA A 118 -18.11 -13.63 6.27
CA ALA A 118 -16.69 -13.54 6.65
C ALA A 118 -15.79 -14.38 5.72
N LYS A 119 -16.21 -15.60 5.39
CA LYS A 119 -15.50 -16.48 4.46
C LYS A 119 -15.42 -15.89 3.06
N ARG A 120 -16.53 -15.34 2.55
CA ARG A 120 -16.56 -14.80 1.18
C ARG A 120 -15.77 -13.51 1.04
N LEU A 121 -15.76 -12.67 2.08
CA LEU A 121 -14.86 -11.51 2.16
C LEU A 121 -13.40 -11.96 2.16
N GLN A 122 -13.06 -13.00 2.92
CA GLN A 122 -11.71 -13.56 2.95
C GLN A 122 -11.30 -14.12 1.58
N ASP A 123 -12.20 -14.81 0.87
CA ASP A 123 -11.94 -15.30 -0.49
C ASP A 123 -11.68 -14.14 -1.48
N PHE A 124 -12.47 -13.07 -1.39
CA PHE A 124 -12.34 -11.88 -2.23
C PHE A 124 -11.03 -11.13 -1.98
N VAL A 125 -10.76 -10.83 -0.72
CA VAL A 125 -9.52 -10.17 -0.27
C VAL A 125 -8.31 -11.03 -0.62
N GLY A 126 -8.36 -12.33 -0.33
CA GLY A 126 -7.28 -13.26 -0.64
C GLY A 126 -7.00 -13.38 -2.14
N HIS A 127 -8.02 -13.25 -2.99
CA HIS A 127 -7.80 -13.19 -4.44
C HIS A 127 -6.97 -11.96 -4.83
N GLY A 128 -7.31 -10.78 -4.32
CA GLY A 128 -6.53 -9.55 -4.53
C GLY A 128 -5.10 -9.63 -3.98
N GLU A 129 -4.92 -10.13 -2.75
CA GLU A 129 -3.60 -10.30 -2.11
C GLU A 129 -2.62 -11.16 -2.93
N ASN A 130 -3.16 -12.15 -3.65
CA ASN A 130 -2.37 -13.08 -4.45
C ASN A 130 -2.18 -12.63 -5.90
N HIS A 131 -2.93 -11.64 -6.37
CA HIS A 131 -2.84 -11.18 -7.76
C HIS A 131 -1.52 -10.42 -8.03
N PRO A 132 -0.77 -10.74 -9.10
CA PRO A 132 0.55 -10.15 -9.36
C PRO A 132 0.53 -8.65 -9.63
N ASN A 133 -0.55 -8.14 -10.23
CA ASN A 133 -0.73 -6.73 -10.56
C ASN A 133 -1.36 -5.89 -9.44
N VAL A 134 -1.76 -6.46 -8.31
CA VAL A 134 -2.32 -5.70 -7.18
C VAL A 134 -1.19 -5.20 -6.30
N ILE A 135 -1.11 -3.88 -6.12
CA ILE A 135 -0.04 -3.20 -5.37
C ILE A 135 -0.55 -2.62 -4.05
N TYR A 136 -1.81 -2.23 -3.98
CA TYR A 136 -2.47 -1.95 -2.70
C TYR A 136 -3.82 -2.64 -2.60
N LEU A 137 -4.14 -3.03 -1.37
CA LEU A 137 -5.46 -3.46 -0.95
C LEU A 137 -5.87 -2.62 0.25
N ILE A 138 -7.05 -2.03 0.15
CA ILE A 138 -7.64 -1.21 1.20
C ILE A 138 -8.97 -1.85 1.60
N GLN A 139 -9.17 -2.05 2.90
CA GLN A 139 -10.49 -2.35 3.45
C GLN A 139 -10.96 -1.13 4.24
N GLU A 140 -12.21 -0.75 4.02
CA GLU A 140 -12.80 0.40 4.65
C GLU A 140 -14.26 0.17 5.02
N ILE A 141 -14.75 0.99 5.95
CA ILE A 141 -16.15 1.06 6.35
C ILE A 141 -16.67 2.42 5.91
N GLY A 142 -17.71 2.45 5.09
CA GLY A 142 -18.34 3.69 4.66
C GLY A 142 -18.85 3.60 3.22
N LEU A 143 -18.22 4.37 2.32
CA LEU A 143 -18.65 4.49 0.93
C LEU A 143 -18.31 3.27 0.05
N ALA A 144 -17.31 2.51 0.44
CA ALA A 144 -16.89 1.29 -0.21
C ALA A 144 -16.45 0.29 0.85
N ASP A 145 -16.26 -0.96 0.44
CA ASP A 145 -15.83 -2.03 1.33
C ASP A 145 -14.37 -2.41 1.08
N VAL A 146 -13.98 -2.54 -0.20
CA VAL A 146 -12.64 -2.97 -0.60
C VAL A 146 -12.16 -2.23 -1.84
N HIS A 147 -10.91 -1.78 -1.85
CA HIS A 147 -10.23 -1.26 -3.04
C HIS A 147 -9.04 -2.12 -3.42
N PHE A 148 -8.83 -2.27 -4.72
CA PHE A 148 -7.58 -2.79 -5.29
C PHE A 148 -6.94 -1.73 -6.17
N ASP A 149 -5.66 -1.47 -5.92
CA ASP A 149 -4.84 -0.63 -6.78
C ASP A 149 -4.00 -1.53 -7.68
N PHE A 150 -4.19 -1.39 -8.99
CA PHE A 150 -3.56 -2.21 -10.01
C PHE A 150 -2.46 -1.43 -10.75
N GLU A 151 -1.38 -2.13 -11.08
CA GLU A 151 -0.38 -1.69 -12.05
C GLU A 151 -0.38 -2.69 -13.23
N VAL A 152 -0.80 -2.24 -14.41
CA VAL A 152 -1.01 -3.09 -15.61
C VAL A 152 -0.47 -2.42 -16.88
N GLN A 153 -0.22 -3.20 -17.94
CA GLN A 153 0.32 -2.72 -19.21
C GLN A 153 -0.69 -1.98 -20.10
N GLY A 154 -1.98 -2.04 -19.75
CA GLY A 154 -3.02 -1.29 -20.45
C GLY A 154 -4.44 -1.68 -20.06
N MET A 155 -5.42 -1.02 -20.69
CA MET A 155 -6.84 -1.22 -20.42
C MET A 155 -7.32 -2.65 -20.69
N GLU A 156 -6.76 -3.34 -21.69
CA GLU A 156 -7.14 -4.72 -22.01
C GLU A 156 -6.75 -5.71 -20.90
N GLU A 157 -5.58 -5.53 -20.28
CA GLU A 157 -5.17 -6.36 -19.14
C GLU A 157 -6.04 -6.09 -17.92
N LEU A 158 -6.32 -4.82 -17.62
CA LEU A 158 -7.26 -4.46 -16.56
C LEU A 158 -8.62 -5.12 -16.79
N ARG A 159 -9.14 -5.04 -18.02
CA ARG A 159 -10.44 -5.63 -18.37
C ARG A 159 -10.48 -7.12 -18.06
N LYS A 160 -9.45 -7.87 -18.45
CA LYS A 160 -9.36 -9.32 -18.16
C LYS A 160 -9.40 -9.60 -16.66
N ILE A 161 -8.65 -8.84 -15.86
CA ILE A 161 -8.64 -8.96 -14.40
C ILE A 161 -10.03 -8.66 -13.82
N MET A 162 -10.68 -7.62 -14.31
CA MET A 162 -12.02 -7.24 -13.85
C MET A 162 -13.09 -8.26 -14.24
N ASP A 163 -12.98 -8.87 -15.42
CA ASP A 163 -13.88 -9.92 -15.88
C ASP A 163 -13.69 -11.19 -15.02
N GLU A 164 -12.45 -11.57 -14.69
CA GLU A 164 -12.14 -12.68 -13.75
C GLU A 164 -12.74 -12.43 -12.35
N ILE A 165 -12.56 -11.22 -11.81
CA ILE A 165 -13.10 -10.84 -10.50
C ILE A 165 -14.64 -10.93 -10.53
N LYS A 166 -15.28 -10.42 -11.57
CA LYS A 166 -16.75 -10.46 -11.70
C LYS A 166 -17.27 -11.89 -11.85
N GLU A 167 -16.62 -12.72 -12.65
CA GLU A 167 -17.00 -14.11 -12.84
C GLU A 167 -17.01 -14.85 -11.49
N LYS A 168 -15.98 -14.63 -10.67
CA LYS A 168 -15.81 -15.33 -9.40
C LYS A 168 -16.63 -14.76 -8.23
N PHE A 169 -16.98 -13.46 -8.28
CA PHE A 169 -17.54 -12.74 -7.13
C PHE A 169 -18.77 -11.89 -7.44
N SER A 170 -19.45 -12.11 -8.57
CA SER A 170 -20.71 -11.41 -8.93
C SER A 170 -21.83 -11.59 -7.90
N ASP A 171 -21.78 -12.64 -7.08
CA ASP A 171 -22.70 -12.90 -5.97
C ASP A 171 -22.60 -11.81 -4.88
N ILE A 172 -21.39 -11.29 -4.65
CA ILE A 172 -21.11 -10.31 -3.59
C ILE A 172 -20.81 -8.90 -4.10
N ILE A 173 -20.46 -8.72 -5.37
CA ILE A 173 -20.20 -7.38 -5.92
C ILE A 173 -21.54 -6.69 -6.20
N ASP A 174 -21.78 -5.58 -5.51
CA ASP A 174 -22.93 -4.71 -5.79
C ASP A 174 -22.59 -3.69 -6.88
N SER A 175 -21.46 -3.00 -6.73
CA SER A 175 -20.95 -2.07 -7.73
C SER A 175 -19.43 -2.01 -7.72
N CYS A 176 -18.86 -1.57 -8.86
CA CYS A 176 -17.44 -1.35 -9.02
C CYS A 176 -17.21 -0.03 -9.78
N GLU A 177 -16.41 0.86 -9.21
CA GLU A 177 -15.93 2.08 -9.86
C GLU A 177 -14.45 1.94 -10.20
N ILE A 178 -14.06 2.30 -11.43
CA ILE A 178 -12.65 2.30 -11.86
C ILE A 178 -12.21 3.75 -12.02
N LEU A 179 -11.14 4.11 -11.32
CA LEU A 179 -10.51 5.42 -11.40
C LEU A 179 -9.15 5.33 -12.09
N THR A 180 -8.96 6.18 -13.08
CA THR A 180 -7.67 6.44 -13.71
C THR A 180 -6.99 7.62 -13.04
N ILE A 181 -5.73 7.44 -12.64
CA ILE A 181 -4.91 8.55 -12.13
C ILE A 181 -4.05 9.06 -13.29
N SER A 182 -4.52 10.14 -13.94
CA SER A 182 -3.79 10.77 -15.04
C SER A 182 -2.61 11.63 -14.58
N LYS A 183 -2.69 12.20 -13.37
CA LYS A 183 -1.60 12.99 -12.78
C LYS A 183 -1.69 13.04 -11.26
N GLU A 184 -0.58 12.68 -10.61
CA GLU A 184 -0.42 12.84 -9.18
C GLU A 184 0.22 14.21 -8.87
N HIS A 185 -0.57 15.15 -8.32
CA HIS A 185 -0.10 16.51 -8.04
C HIS A 185 0.73 16.63 -6.75
N LYS A 186 0.43 15.82 -5.73
CA LYS A 186 1.16 15.81 -4.45
C LYS A 186 0.94 14.48 -3.73
N LEU A 187 2.02 13.88 -3.26
CA LEU A 187 2.01 12.69 -2.41
C LEU A 187 3.04 12.88 -1.31
N ASN A 188 2.56 13.10 -0.09
CA ASN A 188 3.42 13.31 1.08
C ASN A 188 3.35 12.08 1.98
N TYR A 189 4.48 11.40 2.13
CA TYR A 189 4.65 10.28 3.05
C TYR A 189 5.30 10.68 4.39
N SER A 190 5.41 11.98 4.64
CA SER A 190 6.08 12.49 5.85
C SER A 190 5.26 12.13 7.10
N LEU A 191 5.89 11.42 8.02
CA LEU A 191 5.40 11.26 9.38
C LEU A 191 5.37 12.64 10.04
N GLN A 192 4.18 13.11 10.40
CA GLN A 192 4.02 14.17 11.41
C GLN A 192 3.92 13.44 12.75
N ILE A 193 5.05 13.30 13.44
CA ILE A 193 5.12 12.81 14.83
C ILE A 193 5.14 14.03 15.74
#